data_AF-A0AAE0G4K0-F1
#
_entry.id   AF-A0AAE0G4K0-F1
#
_cell.length_a   1.000
_cell.length_b   1.000
_cell.length_c   1.000
_cell.angle_alpha   90.00
_cell.angle_beta   90.00
_cell.angle_gamma   90.00
#
_symmetry.space_group_name_H-M   'P 1'
#
loop_
_entity.id
_entity.type
_entity.pdbx_description
1 polymer ?
#
loop_
_entity_poly.entity_id
_entity_poly.type
_entity_poly.pdbx_seq_one_letter_code
_entity_poly.pdbx_strand_id
1 'polypeptide(L)'
;MDALREEGIRPSIAGDIWSEGGISVFGILVYYIDRNFEYCERLVSAIPFSDVRHTGLEIELATKRACSEIHIGHFREDVSPGDGEDTVSESVHCTVSDNASNIVSGWETFEGHECNDHTLALIVHTYLAQPEVAEVFKKLRGMTMHLNHSVIGGKLLSECQKRHSVDVTKPPQDNDTRTGWGGACRQATWYISNQVSIQMYDVENPVRAATAVANPDGSVYRDHRLELIEWDIVKESAYFLTYVMNATDILQGTKYPTASRILPIIGKVAYYAKAGTPLKFEKTPVKITNEAVVHARDLLEKALSRRYFNCLADSKLEDWAVAIVLDPRYKHLSFHCVNRWMRGQFTAELAVQWTRQSWEADWKPKLESPTQEAPAMKKRKTAGKPVVTAASFLADSDDEDAMEEPFKAGVQVEGQEKEDELTSRYLGFSRVAPHADILAWWKENEKQLPYLAAMAREFLAVPASTAGVERAFSSVGHTVITHF
;
A
#
# COMPACT_ATOMS: atom_id res chain seq x y z
N MET A 1 -14.77 -16.47 -11.69
CA MET A 1 -13.55 -16.95 -12.35
C MET A 1 -13.85 -17.35 -13.78
N ASP A 2 -14.85 -18.20 -14.06
CA ASP A 2 -15.20 -18.57 -15.45
C ASP A 2 -15.44 -17.38 -16.38
N ALA A 3 -16.17 -16.35 -15.92
CA ALA A 3 -16.37 -15.13 -16.71
C ALA A 3 -15.07 -14.40 -17.07
N LEU A 4 -14.09 -14.32 -16.14
CA LEU A 4 -12.79 -13.73 -16.42
C LEU A 4 -12.02 -14.56 -17.46
N ARG A 5 -12.03 -15.89 -17.29
CA ARG A 5 -11.41 -16.84 -18.22
C ARG A 5 -11.99 -16.74 -19.63
N GLU A 6 -13.32 -16.65 -19.75
CA GLU A 6 -14.01 -16.46 -21.04
C GLU A 6 -13.59 -15.18 -21.76
N GLU A 7 -13.24 -14.14 -21.00
CA GLU A 7 -12.79 -12.84 -21.52
C GLU A 7 -11.27 -12.75 -21.70
N GLY A 8 -10.54 -13.82 -21.35
CA GLY A 8 -9.07 -13.82 -21.37
C GLY A 8 -8.43 -12.92 -20.29
N ILE A 9 -9.19 -12.50 -19.28
CA ILE A 9 -8.68 -11.69 -18.17
C ILE A 9 -8.10 -12.60 -17.09
N ARG A 10 -6.84 -12.39 -16.75
CA ARG A 10 -6.13 -13.11 -15.71
C ARG A 10 -6.24 -12.36 -14.37
N PRO A 11 -6.68 -13.02 -13.28
CA PRO A 11 -6.72 -12.39 -11.97
C PRO A 11 -5.31 -12.27 -11.36
N SER A 12 -5.17 -11.42 -10.34
CA SER A 12 -3.96 -11.34 -9.52
C SER A 12 -4.17 -12.05 -8.19
N ILE A 13 -3.10 -12.50 -7.54
CA ILE A 13 -3.18 -13.14 -6.23
C ILE A 13 -2.26 -12.46 -5.23
N ALA A 14 -2.67 -12.38 -3.97
CA ALA A 14 -1.78 -12.01 -2.87
C ALA A 14 -1.71 -13.16 -1.86
N GLY A 15 -0.50 -13.43 -1.39
CA GLY A 15 -0.19 -14.57 -0.54
C GLY A 15 0.53 -14.12 0.71
N ASP A 16 0.12 -14.68 1.84
CA ASP A 16 0.80 -14.42 3.09
C ASP A 16 0.78 -15.60 4.04
N ILE A 17 1.87 -15.79 4.79
CA ILE A 17 1.98 -16.77 5.86
C ILE A 17 1.89 -16.04 7.19
N TRP A 18 0.86 -16.42 7.95
CA TRP A 18 0.68 -15.98 9.32
C TRP A 18 1.10 -17.09 10.28
N SER A 19 1.72 -16.75 11.40
CA SER A 19 2.14 -17.74 12.41
C SER A 19 1.84 -17.25 13.82
N GLU A 20 1.09 -18.04 14.59
CA GLU A 20 0.82 -17.80 16.02
C GLU A 20 0.71 -19.12 16.77
N GLY A 21 1.20 -19.17 18.01
CA GLY A 21 1.02 -20.33 18.88
C GLY A 21 1.64 -21.64 18.36
N GLY A 22 2.60 -21.57 17.44
CA GLY A 22 3.21 -22.76 16.80
C GLY A 22 2.47 -23.28 15.57
N ILE A 23 1.40 -22.61 15.14
CA ILE A 23 0.67 -22.91 13.91
C ILE A 23 1.04 -21.86 12.87
N SER A 24 1.40 -22.29 11.66
CA SER A 24 1.56 -21.42 10.50
C SER A 24 0.41 -21.68 9.51
N VAL A 25 -0.20 -20.63 8.97
CA VAL A 25 -1.29 -20.72 7.99
C VAL A 25 -0.94 -19.87 6.78
N PHE A 26 -1.02 -20.46 5.59
CA PHE A 26 -0.82 -19.79 4.31
C PHE A 26 -2.13 -19.37 3.70
N GLY A 27 -2.32 -18.07 3.55
CA GLY A 27 -3.52 -17.45 3.02
C GLY A 27 -3.29 -16.99 1.60
N ILE A 28 -4.25 -17.27 0.73
CA ILE A 28 -4.24 -16.84 -0.68
C ILE A 28 -5.54 -16.07 -0.93
N LEU A 29 -5.41 -14.80 -1.27
CA LEU A 29 -6.50 -13.98 -1.80
C LEU A 29 -6.33 -13.82 -3.31
N VAL A 30 -7.46 -13.90 -4.01
CA VAL A 30 -7.54 -13.53 -5.42
C VAL A 30 -8.20 -12.17 -5.55
N TYR A 31 -7.61 -11.32 -6.39
CA TYR A 31 -8.07 -9.98 -6.72
C TYR A 31 -8.45 -9.92 -8.21
N TYR A 32 -9.60 -9.33 -8.48
CA TYR A 32 -10.10 -9.16 -9.84
C TYR A 32 -11.10 -8.01 -9.90
N ILE A 33 -11.33 -7.48 -11.09
CA ILE A 33 -12.44 -6.55 -11.36
C ILE A 33 -13.49 -7.28 -12.21
N ASP A 34 -14.73 -7.31 -11.73
CA ASP A 34 -15.82 -8.03 -12.39
C ASP A 34 -16.40 -7.26 -13.60
N ARG A 35 -17.38 -7.86 -14.31
CA ARG A 35 -18.09 -7.21 -15.43
C ARG A 35 -18.86 -5.95 -15.03
N ASN A 36 -19.14 -5.77 -13.74
CA ASN A 36 -19.82 -4.58 -13.22
C ASN A 36 -18.85 -3.47 -12.81
N PHE A 37 -17.54 -3.67 -13.02
CA PHE A 37 -16.47 -2.81 -12.52
C PHE A 37 -16.47 -2.68 -10.99
N GLU A 38 -16.78 -3.77 -10.28
CA GLU A 38 -16.54 -3.86 -8.85
C GLU A 38 -15.15 -4.46 -8.59
N TYR A 39 -14.39 -3.82 -7.71
CA TYR A 39 -13.12 -4.36 -7.23
C TYR A 39 -13.39 -5.47 -6.23
N CYS A 40 -13.03 -6.69 -6.57
CA CYS A 40 -13.30 -7.88 -5.78
C CYS A 40 -12.03 -8.44 -5.16
N GLU A 41 -12.11 -8.78 -3.88
CA GLU A 41 -11.13 -9.62 -3.18
C GLU A 41 -11.84 -10.87 -2.67
N ARG A 42 -11.21 -12.04 -2.80
CA ARG A 42 -11.77 -13.30 -2.31
C ARG A 42 -10.68 -14.14 -1.67
N LEU A 43 -10.87 -14.53 -0.41
CA LEU A 43 -10.05 -15.58 0.20
C LEU A 43 -10.38 -16.90 -0.49
N VAL A 44 -9.37 -17.51 -1.10
CA VAL A 44 -9.50 -18.76 -1.85
C VAL A 44 -8.95 -19.92 -1.06
N SER A 45 -7.90 -19.69 -0.26
CA SER A 45 -7.33 -20.73 0.56
C SER A 45 -6.72 -20.19 1.85
N ALA A 46 -6.78 -21.01 2.90
CA ALA A 46 -6.16 -20.80 4.20
C ALA A 46 -5.61 -22.14 4.68
N ILE A 47 -4.37 -22.45 4.31
CA ILE A 47 -3.77 -23.78 4.41
C ILE A 47 -2.90 -23.85 5.66
N PRO A 48 -3.24 -24.67 6.67
CA PRO A 48 -2.37 -24.85 7.81
C PRO A 48 -1.14 -25.68 7.42
N PHE A 49 0.04 -25.20 7.80
CA PHE A 49 1.29 -25.95 7.77
C PHE A 49 1.51 -26.61 9.14
N SER A 50 0.60 -27.53 9.51
CA SER A 50 0.64 -28.27 10.78
C SER A 50 1.66 -29.40 10.77
N ASP A 51 1.67 -30.20 9.71
CA ASP A 51 2.42 -31.46 9.63
C ASP A 51 3.58 -31.41 8.63
N VAL A 52 3.63 -30.36 7.80
CA VAL A 52 4.67 -30.13 6.79
C VAL A 52 5.25 -28.75 6.96
N ARG A 53 6.56 -28.61 6.68
CA ARG A 53 7.22 -27.31 6.72
C ARG A 53 6.76 -26.47 5.53
N HIS A 54 6.59 -25.17 5.75
CA HIS A 54 6.26 -24.17 4.72
C HIS A 54 7.43 -23.90 3.76
N THR A 55 7.97 -24.94 3.11
CA THR A 55 9.03 -24.80 2.11
C THR A 55 8.50 -24.16 0.83
N GLY A 56 9.38 -23.65 -0.03
CA GLY A 56 8.97 -23.08 -1.32
C GLY A 56 8.13 -24.05 -2.16
N LEU A 57 8.55 -25.32 -2.25
CA LEU A 57 7.79 -26.35 -2.98
C LEU A 57 6.38 -26.54 -2.43
N GLU A 58 6.23 -26.63 -1.10
CA GLU A 58 4.91 -26.80 -0.49
C GLU A 58 4.00 -25.58 -0.73
N ILE A 59 4.57 -24.38 -0.71
CA ILE A 59 3.86 -23.13 -1.04
C ILE A 59 3.42 -23.12 -2.51
N GLU A 60 4.30 -23.53 -3.42
CA GLU A 60 3.99 -23.63 -4.85
C GLU A 60 2.83 -24.59 -5.10
N LEU A 61 2.94 -25.83 -4.60
CA LEU A 61 1.91 -26.87 -4.74
C LEU A 61 0.59 -26.43 -4.12
N ALA A 62 0.62 -25.86 -2.91
CA ALA A 62 -0.55 -25.29 -2.25
C ALA A 62 -1.24 -24.21 -3.10
N THR A 63 -0.45 -23.32 -3.72
CA THR A 63 -0.94 -22.26 -4.59
C THR A 63 -1.59 -22.84 -5.84
N LYS A 64 -0.92 -23.76 -6.52
CA LYS A 64 -1.41 -24.37 -7.76
C LYS A 64 -2.69 -25.18 -7.55
N ARG A 65 -2.77 -25.96 -6.47
CA ARG A 65 -4.00 -26.66 -6.08
C ARG A 65 -5.15 -25.67 -5.84
N ALA A 66 -4.93 -24.66 -5.01
CA ALA A 66 -5.95 -23.66 -4.68
C ALA A 66 -6.48 -22.89 -5.90
N CYS A 67 -5.59 -22.49 -6.82
CA CYS A 67 -5.97 -21.80 -8.06
C CYS A 67 -6.75 -22.72 -9.01
N SER A 68 -6.31 -23.96 -9.20
CA SER A 68 -6.98 -24.95 -10.07
C SER A 68 -8.41 -25.26 -9.58
N GLU A 69 -8.62 -25.38 -8.26
CA GLU A 69 -9.93 -25.62 -7.65
C GLU A 69 -10.97 -24.53 -7.95
N ILE A 70 -10.53 -23.29 -8.19
CA ILE A 70 -11.40 -22.17 -8.57
C ILE A 70 -11.31 -21.79 -10.04
N HIS A 71 -10.75 -22.69 -10.86
CA HIS A 71 -10.63 -22.57 -12.31
C HIS A 71 -9.71 -21.43 -12.80
N ILE A 72 -8.64 -21.13 -12.06
CA ILE A 72 -7.51 -20.31 -12.50
C ILE A 72 -6.40 -21.27 -12.97
N GLY A 73 -6.37 -21.53 -14.28
CA GLY A 73 -5.49 -22.55 -14.86
C GLY A 73 -5.89 -23.97 -14.47
N HIS A 74 -5.08 -24.92 -14.90
CA HIS A 74 -5.21 -26.34 -14.59
C HIS A 74 -3.92 -26.83 -13.94
N PHE A 75 -4.06 -27.67 -12.90
CA PHE A 75 -2.93 -28.29 -12.22
C PHE A 75 -3.29 -29.71 -11.78
N ARG A 76 -2.37 -30.65 -12.00
CA ARG A 76 -2.45 -32.05 -11.59
C ARG A 76 -1.12 -32.50 -10.99
N GLU A 77 -1.18 -33.07 -9.81
CA GLU A 77 0.00 -33.48 -9.05
C GLU A 77 0.56 -34.84 -9.50
N ASP A 78 -0.25 -35.63 -10.21
CA ASP A 78 0.10 -36.98 -10.69
C ASP A 78 0.90 -36.99 -12.01
N VAL A 79 1.22 -35.80 -12.56
CA VAL A 79 1.87 -35.62 -13.87
C VAL A 79 3.29 -35.07 -13.68
N SER A 80 4.24 -35.49 -14.54
CA SER A 80 5.63 -35.04 -14.40
C SER A 80 5.77 -33.55 -14.72
N PRO A 81 6.67 -32.81 -14.05
CA PRO A 81 6.94 -31.40 -14.37
C PRO A 81 7.30 -31.25 -15.86
N GLY A 82 6.58 -30.39 -16.59
CA GLY A 82 6.87 -30.07 -17.98
C GLY A 82 6.02 -30.77 -19.05
N ASP A 83 5.06 -31.63 -18.68
CA ASP A 83 4.16 -32.29 -19.65
C ASP A 83 3.04 -31.38 -20.20
N GLY A 84 3.08 -30.08 -19.91
CA GLY A 84 2.18 -29.08 -20.51
C GLY A 84 0.76 -29.01 -19.93
N GLU A 85 0.50 -29.68 -18.80
CA GLU A 85 -0.80 -29.63 -18.12
C GLU A 85 -0.89 -28.62 -16.96
N ASP A 86 0.22 -28.01 -16.55
CA ASP A 86 0.23 -26.93 -15.54
C ASP A 86 0.18 -25.57 -16.23
N THR A 87 -0.97 -24.90 -16.13
CA THR A 87 -1.21 -23.59 -16.73
C THR A 87 -1.53 -22.52 -15.68
N VAL A 88 -1.34 -22.83 -14.38
CA VAL A 88 -1.72 -21.92 -13.30
C VAL A 88 -0.88 -20.65 -13.33
N SER A 89 0.44 -20.77 -13.48
CA SER A 89 1.35 -19.62 -13.47
C SER A 89 1.03 -18.64 -14.62
N GLU A 90 0.68 -19.15 -15.79
CA GLU A 90 0.30 -18.35 -16.96
C GLU A 90 -1.10 -17.73 -16.83
N SER A 91 -1.98 -18.36 -16.04
CA SER A 91 -3.36 -17.91 -15.80
C SER A 91 -3.47 -16.87 -14.69
N VAL A 92 -2.38 -16.61 -13.95
CA VAL A 92 -2.29 -15.56 -12.94
C VAL A 92 -1.55 -14.38 -13.56
N HIS A 93 -2.15 -13.19 -13.54
CA HIS A 93 -1.51 -11.99 -14.07
C HIS A 93 -0.30 -11.58 -13.22
N CYS A 94 -0.48 -11.57 -11.91
CA CYS A 94 0.54 -11.11 -10.98
C CYS A 94 0.33 -11.71 -9.59
N THR A 95 1.43 -12.08 -8.96
CA THR A 95 1.49 -12.47 -7.55
C THR A 95 1.98 -11.31 -6.67
N VAL A 96 1.51 -11.20 -5.43
CA VAL A 96 1.96 -10.20 -4.46
C VAL A 96 2.22 -10.88 -3.12
N SER A 97 3.47 -10.85 -2.65
CA SER A 97 3.88 -11.46 -1.38
C SER A 97 4.88 -10.58 -0.65
N ASP A 98 5.21 -10.91 0.59
CA ASP A 98 6.37 -10.30 1.24
C ASP A 98 7.69 -10.84 0.68
N ASN A 99 8.78 -10.41 1.31
CA ASN A 99 10.13 -10.82 0.93
C ASN A 99 10.61 -12.07 1.70
N ALA A 100 9.72 -12.87 2.28
CA ALA A 100 10.12 -14.09 2.99
C ALA A 100 10.66 -15.14 2.00
N SER A 101 11.81 -15.73 2.31
CA SER A 101 12.56 -16.56 1.36
C SER A 101 11.77 -17.75 0.81
N ASN A 102 10.90 -18.36 1.63
CA ASN A 102 10.13 -19.53 1.21
C ASN A 102 9.03 -19.16 0.20
N ILE A 103 8.26 -18.08 0.42
CA ILE A 103 7.22 -17.68 -0.53
C ILE A 103 7.81 -17.15 -1.82
N VAL A 104 8.91 -16.39 -1.73
CA VAL A 104 9.68 -15.94 -2.91
C VAL A 104 10.17 -17.14 -3.73
N SER A 105 10.69 -18.19 -3.07
CA SER A 105 11.12 -19.41 -3.76
C SER A 105 9.93 -20.21 -4.32
N GLY A 106 8.82 -20.31 -3.60
CA GLY A 106 7.64 -21.04 -4.06
C GLY A 106 6.88 -20.37 -5.20
N TRP A 107 7.06 -19.06 -5.37
CA TRP A 107 6.44 -18.27 -6.43
C TRP A 107 7.43 -17.86 -7.54
N GLU A 108 8.61 -18.47 -7.61
CA GLU A 108 9.63 -18.16 -8.62
C GLU A 108 9.12 -18.33 -10.07
N THR A 109 8.18 -19.25 -10.31
CA THR A 109 7.58 -19.48 -11.64
C THR A 109 6.50 -18.46 -12.01
N PHE A 110 6.11 -17.58 -11.10
CA PHE A 110 5.06 -16.59 -11.31
C PHE A 110 5.69 -15.22 -11.54
N GLU A 111 5.04 -14.40 -12.37
CA GLU A 111 5.30 -12.96 -12.37
C GLU A 111 4.74 -12.35 -11.08
N GLY A 112 5.49 -11.44 -10.46
CA GLY A 112 5.12 -10.96 -9.14
C GLY A 112 5.84 -9.71 -8.64
N HIS A 113 5.12 -9.01 -7.76
CA HIS A 113 5.60 -7.84 -7.04
C HIS A 113 5.76 -8.12 -5.56
N GLU A 114 6.62 -7.34 -4.93
CA GLU A 114 6.75 -7.32 -3.48
C GLU A 114 5.59 -6.51 -2.89
N CYS A 115 5.16 -6.88 -1.69
CA CYS A 115 4.20 -6.13 -0.90
C CYS A 115 4.75 -4.73 -0.59
N ASN A 116 4.16 -3.69 -1.18
CA ASN A 116 4.63 -2.31 -1.02
C ASN A 116 4.47 -1.80 0.40
N ASP A 117 3.46 -2.29 1.12
CA ASP A 117 3.26 -1.98 2.53
C ASP A 117 4.38 -2.54 3.40
N HIS A 118 4.78 -3.79 3.17
CA HIS A 118 5.94 -4.39 3.85
C HIS A 118 7.25 -3.68 3.46
N THR A 119 7.44 -3.35 2.18
CA THR A 119 8.62 -2.63 1.72
C THR A 119 8.71 -1.23 2.34
N LEU A 120 7.60 -0.49 2.45
CA LEU A 120 7.54 0.78 3.17
C LEU A 120 7.79 0.60 4.66
N ALA A 121 7.33 -0.49 5.28
CA ALA A 121 7.66 -0.80 6.66
C ALA A 121 9.17 -0.95 6.89
N LEU A 122 9.86 -1.72 6.03
CA LEU A 122 11.32 -1.85 6.08
C LEU A 122 12.05 -0.51 5.92
N ILE A 123 11.49 0.39 5.11
CA ILE A 123 12.00 1.76 4.91
C ILE A 123 11.79 2.61 6.17
N VAL A 124 10.62 2.55 6.81
CA VAL A 124 10.36 3.27 8.06
C VAL A 124 11.25 2.75 9.21
N HIS A 125 11.58 1.46 9.22
CA HIS A 125 12.51 0.94 10.22
C HIS A 125 13.91 1.57 10.14
N THR A 126 14.36 2.07 8.97
CA THR A 126 15.63 2.81 8.91
C THR A 126 15.53 4.19 9.55
N TYR A 127 14.36 4.81 9.52
CA TYR A 127 14.06 6.04 10.28
C TYR A 127 14.09 5.76 11.78
N LEU A 128 13.36 4.72 12.23
CA LEU A 128 13.26 4.36 13.64
C LEU A 128 14.58 3.81 14.22
N ALA A 129 15.52 3.39 13.37
CA ALA A 129 16.85 2.94 13.77
C ALA A 129 17.87 4.08 13.94
N GLN A 130 17.50 5.34 13.62
CA GLN A 130 18.35 6.49 13.93
C GLN A 130 18.56 6.55 15.46
N PRO A 131 19.80 6.68 15.99
CA PRO A 131 20.09 6.39 17.40
C PRO A 131 19.26 7.16 18.43
N GLU A 132 19.14 8.48 18.30
CA GLU A 132 18.39 9.32 19.22
C GLU A 132 16.87 9.09 19.09
N VAL A 133 16.37 8.91 17.86
CA VAL A 133 14.97 8.52 17.61
C VAL A 133 14.69 7.16 18.24
N ALA A 134 15.57 6.18 18.06
CA ALA A 134 15.42 4.82 18.59
C ALA A 134 15.32 4.84 20.12
N GLU A 135 16.15 5.63 20.80
CA GLU A 135 16.12 5.76 22.25
C GLU A 135 14.83 6.44 22.73
N VAL A 136 14.37 7.50 22.05
CA VAL A 136 13.08 8.13 22.37
C VAL A 136 11.91 7.16 22.19
N PHE A 137 11.86 6.40 21.10
CA PHE A 137 10.79 5.42 20.89
C PHE A 137 10.87 4.23 21.85
N LYS A 138 12.06 3.85 22.31
CA LYS A 138 12.23 2.90 23.41
C LYS A 138 11.63 3.44 24.71
N LYS A 139 11.86 4.73 25.03
CA LYS A 139 11.22 5.40 26.17
C LYS A 139 9.68 5.39 26.04
N LEU A 140 9.14 5.75 24.88
CA LEU A 140 7.69 5.69 24.63
C LEU A 140 7.09 4.30 24.90
N ARG A 141 7.77 3.23 24.45
CA ARG A 141 7.35 1.85 24.72
C ARG A 141 7.37 1.52 26.21
N GLY A 142 8.45 1.87 26.91
CA GLY A 142 8.57 1.61 28.35
C GLY A 142 7.51 2.34 29.19
N MET A 143 7.21 3.60 28.85
CA MET A 143 6.10 4.35 29.47
C MET A 143 4.75 3.71 29.18
N THR A 144 4.52 3.32 27.92
CA THR A 144 3.25 2.71 27.48
C THR A 144 2.98 1.39 28.17
N MET A 145 4.00 0.56 28.35
CA MET A 145 3.89 -0.72 29.05
C MET A 145 3.42 -0.52 30.49
N HIS A 146 4.08 0.39 31.22
CA HIS A 146 3.67 0.75 32.59
C HIS A 146 2.22 1.26 32.64
N LEU A 147 1.87 2.21 31.77
CA LEU A 147 0.54 2.84 31.77
C LEU A 147 -0.58 1.86 31.38
N ASN A 148 -0.25 0.81 30.63
CA ASN A 148 -1.22 -0.24 30.30
C ASN A 148 -1.38 -1.27 31.42
N HIS A 149 -0.28 -1.65 32.09
CA HIS A 149 -0.24 -2.77 33.05
C HIS A 149 -0.49 -2.33 34.50
N SER A 150 -0.10 -1.11 34.86
CA SER A 150 -0.30 -0.57 36.22
C SER A 150 -1.73 -0.05 36.39
N VAL A 151 -2.54 -0.72 37.21
CA VAL A 151 -3.90 -0.26 37.56
C VAL A 151 -3.86 1.14 38.19
N ILE A 152 -2.90 1.38 39.08
CA ILE A 152 -2.72 2.67 39.75
C ILE A 152 -2.23 3.72 38.74
N GLY A 153 -1.21 3.40 37.96
CA GLY A 153 -0.67 4.30 36.93
C GLY A 153 -1.72 4.72 35.90
N GLY A 154 -2.48 3.77 35.37
CA GLY A 154 -3.56 4.04 34.43
C GLY A 154 -4.68 4.92 35.01
N LYS A 155 -5.05 4.71 36.29
CA LYS A 155 -6.05 5.55 36.97
C LYS A 155 -5.56 6.99 37.14
N LEU A 156 -4.32 7.17 37.58
CA LEU A 156 -3.71 8.49 37.76
C LEU A 156 -3.57 9.24 36.43
N LEU A 157 -3.18 8.55 35.35
CA LEU A 157 -3.20 9.12 34.00
C LEU A 157 -4.60 9.59 33.62
N SER A 158 -5.63 8.77 33.87
CA SER A 158 -7.02 9.14 33.58
C SER A 158 -7.47 10.38 34.35
N GLU A 159 -7.01 10.56 35.59
CA GLU A 159 -7.25 11.78 36.39
C GLU A 159 -6.53 13.01 35.81
N CYS A 160 -5.34 12.84 35.25
CA CYS A 160 -4.63 13.90 34.52
C CYS A 160 -5.37 14.28 33.23
N GLN A 161 -5.79 13.29 32.43
CA GLN A 161 -6.53 13.50 31.19
C GLN A 161 -7.84 14.27 31.41
N LYS A 162 -8.63 13.88 32.43
CA LYS A 162 -9.87 14.57 32.79
C LYS A 162 -9.68 16.04 33.13
N ARG A 163 -8.59 16.40 33.81
CA ARG A 163 -8.30 17.80 34.17
C ARG A 163 -7.95 18.68 32.98
N HIS A 164 -7.46 18.09 31.89
CA HIS A 164 -7.11 18.80 30.66
C HIS A 164 -8.14 18.65 29.55
N SER A 165 -9.30 18.06 29.84
CA SER A 165 -10.39 17.88 28.88
C SER A 165 -9.93 17.17 27.59
N VAL A 166 -9.00 16.22 27.70
CA VAL A 166 -8.61 15.32 26.62
C VAL A 166 -9.28 13.97 26.78
N ASP A 167 -9.42 13.22 25.70
CA ASP A 167 -10.05 11.90 25.71
C ASP A 167 -9.32 10.93 26.64
N VAL A 168 -10.08 10.34 27.57
CA VAL A 168 -9.56 9.40 28.56
C VAL A 168 -9.28 8.05 27.88
N THR A 169 -8.05 7.89 27.42
CA THR A 169 -7.59 6.73 26.65
C THR A 169 -6.25 6.24 27.18
N LYS A 170 -5.95 4.95 27.03
CA LYS A 170 -4.62 4.41 27.29
C LYS A 170 -3.72 4.64 26.07
N PRO A 171 -2.38 4.77 26.26
CA PRO A 171 -1.47 4.80 25.14
C PRO A 171 -1.59 3.50 24.33
N PRO A 172 -1.65 3.58 22.99
CA PRO A 172 -1.70 2.40 22.15
C PRO A 172 -0.42 1.60 22.36
N GLN A 173 -0.57 0.31 22.60
CA GLN A 173 0.58 -0.58 22.65
C GLN A 173 1.20 -0.68 21.26
N ASP A 174 2.52 -0.70 21.22
CA ASP A 174 3.29 -1.08 20.05
C ASP A 174 3.21 -2.60 19.91
N ASN A 175 1.98 -3.10 19.70
CA ASN A 175 1.77 -4.51 19.43
C ASN A 175 2.32 -4.75 18.04
N ASP A 176 3.23 -5.71 17.96
CA ASP A 176 3.96 -6.14 16.77
C ASP A 176 2.96 -6.72 15.73
N THR A 177 2.12 -5.87 15.14
CA THR A 177 1.55 -6.15 13.83
C THR A 177 2.73 -6.24 12.89
N ARG A 178 2.73 -7.14 11.92
CA ARG A 178 3.86 -7.42 11.02
C ARG A 178 4.53 -6.21 10.34
N THR A 179 3.84 -5.08 10.24
CA THR A 179 4.44 -3.80 9.81
C THR A 179 5.17 -3.04 10.92
N GLY A 180 4.89 -3.26 12.20
CA GLY A 180 5.61 -2.79 13.39
C GLY A 180 5.57 -1.28 13.64
N TRP A 181 5.89 -0.49 12.63
CA TRP A 181 6.00 0.97 12.70
C TRP A 181 4.65 1.70 12.79
N GLY A 182 3.54 1.09 12.38
CA GLY A 182 2.21 1.67 12.56
C GLY A 182 1.88 1.88 14.05
N GLY A 183 2.34 0.96 14.91
CA GLY A 183 2.26 1.09 16.37
C GLY A 183 3.08 2.27 16.87
N ALA A 184 4.34 2.36 16.44
CA ALA A 184 5.23 3.49 16.73
C ALA A 184 4.60 4.86 16.34
N CYS A 185 4.05 4.99 15.13
CA CYS A 185 3.39 6.22 14.69
C CYS A 185 2.19 6.58 15.59
N ARG A 186 1.28 5.62 15.83
CA ARG A 186 0.11 5.83 16.70
C ARG A 186 0.50 6.20 18.12
N GLN A 187 1.57 5.59 18.63
CA GLN A 187 2.11 5.90 19.95
C GLN A 187 2.62 7.34 20.00
N ALA A 188 3.49 7.75 19.06
CA ALA A 188 4.01 9.11 19.00
C ALA A 188 2.89 10.17 18.90
N THR A 189 1.92 9.95 18.02
CA THR A 189 0.75 10.85 17.87
C THR A 189 -0.08 10.92 19.16
N TRP A 190 -0.33 9.79 19.82
CA TRP A 190 -1.06 9.77 21.09
C TRP A 190 -0.33 10.55 22.19
N TYR A 191 1.00 10.40 22.29
CA TYR A 191 1.79 11.11 23.30
C TYR A 191 1.78 12.62 23.09
N ILE A 192 1.77 13.10 21.84
CA ILE A 192 1.65 14.54 21.55
C ILE A 192 0.28 15.06 21.97
N SER A 193 -0.80 14.35 21.62
CA SER A 193 -2.17 14.73 22.03
C SER A 193 -2.35 14.69 23.56
N ASN A 194 -1.55 13.89 24.27
CA ASN A 194 -1.60 13.74 25.72
C ASN A 194 -0.40 14.38 26.45
N GLN A 195 0.39 15.24 25.78
CA GLN A 195 1.66 15.72 26.30
C GLN A 195 1.52 16.39 27.67
N VAL A 196 0.54 17.28 27.82
CA VAL A 196 0.29 18.00 29.08
C VAL A 196 -0.12 17.02 30.20
N SER A 197 -0.98 16.05 29.89
CA SER A 197 -1.44 15.03 30.84
C SER A 197 -0.28 14.16 31.34
N ILE A 198 0.65 13.81 30.45
CA ILE A 198 1.85 13.02 30.80
C ILE A 198 2.82 13.85 31.65
N GLN A 199 3.08 15.11 31.28
CA GLN A 199 3.95 15.99 32.05
C GLN A 199 3.40 16.24 33.46
N MET A 200 2.08 16.39 33.61
CA MET A 200 1.44 16.48 34.92
C MET A 200 1.57 15.17 35.72
N TYR A 201 1.35 14.03 35.06
CA TYR A 201 1.58 12.73 35.69
C TYR A 201 3.02 12.60 36.21
N ASP A 202 4.01 13.08 35.46
CA ASP A 202 5.42 13.03 35.83
C ASP A 202 5.76 13.86 37.08
N VAL A 203 5.14 15.04 37.19
CA VAL A 203 5.30 15.98 38.30
C VAL A 203 4.61 15.48 39.57
N GLU A 204 3.38 14.97 39.43
CA GLU A 204 2.54 14.62 40.58
C GLU A 204 2.83 13.24 41.16
N ASN A 205 3.40 12.33 40.36
CA ASN A 205 3.58 10.94 40.76
C ASN A 205 5.05 10.46 40.76
N PRO A 206 6.01 11.20 41.35
CA PRO A 206 7.43 10.86 41.24
C PRO A 206 7.86 9.62 42.01
N VAL A 207 7.15 9.19 43.08
CA VAL A 207 7.65 8.13 44.00
C VAL A 207 6.72 6.92 44.16
N ARG A 208 5.38 7.08 44.18
CA ARG A 208 4.45 5.97 44.47
C ARG A 208 3.91 5.22 43.25
N ALA A 209 3.82 5.86 42.07
CA ALA A 209 3.34 5.21 40.85
C ALA A 209 4.49 4.82 39.90
N ALA A 210 5.61 5.54 39.94
CA ALA A 210 6.73 5.37 39.00
C ALA A 210 7.61 4.13 39.25
N THR A 211 7.41 3.40 40.36
CA THR A 211 8.17 2.19 40.76
C THR A 211 7.27 1.00 41.09
N ALA A 212 5.95 1.12 40.92
CA ALA A 212 4.98 0.15 41.42
C ALA A 212 4.92 -1.15 40.60
N VAL A 213 5.28 -1.09 39.32
CA VAL A 213 5.33 -2.23 38.39
C VAL A 213 6.58 -2.06 37.54
N ALA A 214 7.46 -3.06 37.55
CA ALA A 214 8.60 -3.12 36.65
C ALA A 214 8.15 -3.72 35.30
N ASN A 215 8.76 -3.24 34.22
CA ASN A 215 8.70 -3.89 32.91
C ASN A 215 9.43 -5.25 32.97
N PRO A 216 9.23 -6.14 31.98
CA PRO A 216 9.88 -7.45 31.93
C PRO A 216 11.41 -7.42 32.00
N ASP A 217 12.04 -6.34 31.53
CA ASP A 217 13.49 -6.11 31.61
C ASP A 217 13.95 -5.50 32.95
N GLY A 218 13.04 -5.32 33.91
CA GLY A 218 13.30 -4.76 35.23
C GLY A 218 13.28 -3.22 35.28
N SER A 219 13.15 -2.54 34.15
CA SER A 219 13.05 -1.09 34.08
C SER A 219 11.71 -0.58 34.63
N VAL A 220 11.67 0.66 35.12
CA VAL A 220 10.45 1.28 35.63
C VAL A 220 10.06 2.52 34.84
N TYR A 221 8.84 3.02 35.03
CA TYR A 221 8.35 4.22 34.33
C TYR A 221 9.33 5.41 34.41
N ARG A 222 9.98 5.61 35.57
CA ARG A 222 10.92 6.72 35.77
C ARG A 222 12.09 6.69 34.78
N ASP A 223 12.57 5.50 34.42
CA ASP A 223 13.74 5.32 33.54
C ASP A 223 13.44 5.75 32.10
N HIS A 224 12.16 5.89 31.76
CA HIS A 224 11.69 6.21 30.42
C HIS A 224 11.11 7.62 30.29
N ARG A 225 11.21 8.46 31.33
CA ARG A 225 10.69 9.82 31.25
C ARG A 225 11.40 10.59 30.13
N LEU A 226 10.60 11.35 29.39
CA LEU A 226 11.09 12.18 28.30
C LEU A 226 11.61 13.52 28.82
N GLU A 227 12.78 13.91 28.36
CA GLU A 227 13.31 15.25 28.50
C GLU A 227 12.63 16.22 27.52
N LEU A 228 12.81 17.53 27.74
CA LEU A 228 12.18 18.56 26.89
C LEU A 228 12.59 18.42 25.42
N ILE A 229 13.86 18.13 25.13
CA ILE A 229 14.36 17.95 23.76
C ILE A 229 13.83 16.66 23.12
N GLU A 230 13.53 15.64 23.92
CA GLU A 230 12.99 14.37 23.45
C GLU A 230 11.53 14.51 23.04
N TRP A 231 10.77 15.40 23.69
CA TRP A 231 9.42 15.76 23.24
C TRP A 231 9.41 16.39 21.85
N ASP A 232 10.44 17.16 21.49
CA ASP A 232 10.56 17.70 20.12
C ASP A 232 10.80 16.58 19.10
N ILE A 233 11.59 15.55 19.45
CA ILE A 233 11.77 14.36 18.62
C ILE A 233 10.43 13.65 18.43
N VAL A 234 9.68 13.35 19.50
CA VAL A 234 8.36 12.70 19.42
C VAL A 234 7.43 13.50 18.50
N LYS A 235 7.38 14.82 18.71
CA LYS A 235 6.53 15.74 17.96
C LYS A 235 6.83 15.75 16.47
N GLU A 236 8.08 16.02 16.12
CA GLU A 236 8.53 16.08 14.73
C GLU A 236 8.47 14.70 14.04
N SER A 237 8.71 13.61 14.78
CA SER A 237 8.53 12.24 14.30
C SER A 237 7.07 11.94 13.96
N ALA A 238 6.12 12.27 14.82
CA ALA A 238 4.71 12.00 14.53
C ALA A 238 4.21 12.76 13.31
N TYR A 239 4.67 14.00 13.09
CA TYR A 239 4.32 14.78 11.92
C TYR A 239 4.68 14.07 10.62
N PHE A 240 5.91 13.54 10.56
CA PHE A 240 6.39 12.84 9.37
C PHE A 240 5.86 11.42 9.27
N LEU A 241 5.87 10.64 10.35
CA LEU A 241 5.38 9.25 10.33
C LEU A 241 3.89 9.16 10.03
N THR A 242 3.08 10.13 10.46
CA THR A 242 1.64 10.18 10.11
C THR A 242 1.45 10.33 8.60
N TYR A 243 2.32 11.10 7.94
CA TYR A 243 2.30 11.23 6.49
C TYR A 243 2.56 9.87 5.80
N VAL A 244 3.57 9.13 6.28
CA VAL A 244 3.89 7.81 5.74
C VAL A 244 2.79 6.78 6.06
N MET A 245 2.18 6.85 7.25
CA MET A 245 1.06 6.00 7.66
C MET A 245 -0.16 6.16 6.75
N ASN A 246 -0.52 7.41 6.44
CA ASN A 246 -1.61 7.68 5.51
C ASN A 246 -1.30 7.16 4.09
N ALA A 247 -0.04 7.20 3.67
CA ALA A 247 0.38 6.64 2.39
C ALA A 247 0.21 5.11 2.35
N THR A 248 0.61 4.40 3.41
CA THR A 248 0.43 2.94 3.49
C THR A 248 -1.02 2.53 3.62
N ASP A 249 -1.84 3.26 4.40
CA ASP A 249 -3.28 2.99 4.53
C ASP A 249 -4.00 3.02 3.18
N ILE A 250 -3.53 3.87 2.26
CA ILE A 250 -4.07 3.94 0.90
C ILE A 250 -3.64 2.71 0.07
N LEU A 251 -2.40 2.25 0.21
CA LEU A 251 -1.88 1.08 -0.53
C LEU A 251 -2.43 -0.24 0.02
N GLN A 252 -2.90 -0.27 1.27
CA GLN A 252 -3.56 -1.43 1.87
C GLN A 252 -5.06 -1.53 1.54
N GLY A 253 -5.62 -0.61 0.76
CA GLY A 253 -7.04 -0.58 0.43
C GLY A 253 -7.52 -1.81 -0.35
N THR A 254 -8.73 -2.28 -0.07
CA THR A 254 -9.31 -3.48 -0.71
C THR A 254 -10.61 -3.24 -1.45
N LYS A 255 -11.07 -2.00 -1.48
CA LYS A 255 -12.34 -1.60 -2.11
C LYS A 255 -12.14 -0.75 -3.35
N TYR A 256 -10.90 -0.59 -3.78
CA TYR A 256 -10.51 0.24 -4.91
C TYR A 256 -9.15 -0.21 -5.44
N PRO A 257 -8.85 0.04 -6.73
CA PRO A 257 -7.54 -0.23 -7.31
C PRO A 257 -6.41 0.53 -6.63
N THR A 258 -5.34 -0.19 -6.30
CA THR A 258 -4.15 0.36 -5.64
C THR A 258 -2.90 0.37 -6.52
N ALA A 259 -2.79 -0.50 -7.52
CA ALA A 259 -1.60 -0.60 -8.38
C ALA A 259 -1.19 0.75 -9.00
N SER A 260 -2.15 1.46 -9.59
CA SER A 260 -1.93 2.77 -10.20
C SER A 260 -1.52 3.87 -9.22
N ARG A 261 -1.62 3.63 -7.90
CA ARG A 261 -1.29 4.58 -6.84
C ARG A 261 0.13 4.39 -6.29
N ILE A 262 0.77 3.25 -6.57
CA ILE A 262 2.08 2.87 -6.03
C ILE A 262 3.11 3.96 -6.31
N LEU A 263 3.46 4.21 -7.58
CA LEU A 263 4.51 5.18 -7.91
C LEU A 263 4.16 6.64 -7.52
N PRO A 264 2.92 7.15 -7.76
CA PRO A 264 2.56 8.49 -7.29
C PRO A 264 2.74 8.67 -5.78
N ILE A 265 2.34 7.68 -4.98
CA ILE A 265 2.45 7.74 -3.52
C ILE A 265 3.93 7.66 -3.10
N ILE A 266 4.69 6.72 -3.64
CA ILE A 266 6.12 6.56 -3.31
C ILE A 266 6.91 7.83 -3.69
N GLY A 267 6.64 8.41 -4.87
CA GLY A 267 7.27 9.65 -5.32
C GLY A 267 6.97 10.83 -4.38
N LYS A 268 5.74 10.91 -3.84
CA LYS A 268 5.38 11.90 -2.83
C LYS A 268 6.06 11.63 -1.49
N VAL A 269 6.10 10.37 -1.01
CA VAL A 269 6.85 10.00 0.21
C VAL A 269 8.32 10.38 0.08
N ALA A 270 8.97 10.11 -1.05
CA ALA A 270 10.35 10.52 -1.31
C ALA A 270 10.53 12.04 -1.25
N TYR A 271 9.61 12.80 -1.85
CA TYR A 271 9.60 14.27 -1.81
C TYR A 271 9.56 14.82 -0.39
N TYR A 272 8.63 14.31 0.43
CA TYR A 272 8.48 14.74 1.81
C TYR A 272 9.52 14.12 2.75
N ALA A 273 10.17 13.01 2.39
CA ALA A 273 11.30 12.47 3.13
C ALA A 273 12.55 13.36 2.98
N LYS A 274 12.70 14.06 1.86
CA LYS A 274 13.85 14.95 1.65
C LYS A 274 13.95 16.03 2.73
N ALA A 275 15.14 16.17 3.31
CA ALA A 275 15.44 17.21 4.30
C ALA A 275 15.14 18.61 3.75
N GLY A 276 14.52 19.45 4.58
CA GLY A 276 14.15 20.83 4.22
C GLY A 276 12.84 20.97 3.44
N THR A 277 12.20 19.88 3.00
CA THR A 277 10.87 19.94 2.40
C THR A 277 9.82 20.36 3.45
N PRO A 278 8.98 21.38 3.19
CA PRO A 278 7.88 21.77 4.06
C PRO A 278 6.89 20.62 4.27
N LEU A 279 6.46 20.41 5.52
CA LEU A 279 5.43 19.43 5.85
C LEU A 279 4.17 20.15 6.29
N LYS A 280 3.04 19.46 6.15
CA LYS A 280 1.76 19.85 6.77
C LYS A 280 1.34 18.74 7.72
N PHE A 281 0.90 19.11 8.92
CA PHE A 281 0.25 18.20 9.87
C PHE A 281 -1.11 18.78 10.21
N GLU A 282 -2.18 18.00 10.00
CA GLU A 282 -3.56 18.48 10.17
C GLU A 282 -3.81 19.84 9.48
N LYS A 283 -3.37 19.96 8.21
CA LYS A 283 -3.44 21.18 7.37
C LYS A 283 -2.61 22.37 7.86
N THR A 284 -1.88 22.22 8.95
CA THR A 284 -1.02 23.28 9.49
C THR A 284 0.40 23.09 8.98
N PRO A 285 1.04 24.12 8.39
CA PRO A 285 2.46 24.05 8.03
C PRO A 285 3.31 23.79 9.27
N VAL A 286 4.14 22.74 9.20
CA VAL A 286 5.08 22.38 10.27
C VAL A 286 6.49 22.34 9.72
N LYS A 287 7.43 22.78 10.57
CA LYS A 287 8.86 22.73 10.26
C LYS A 287 9.50 21.65 11.12
N ILE A 288 10.34 20.84 10.46
CA ILE A 288 11.21 19.88 11.12
C ILE A 288 12.56 20.56 11.31
N THR A 289 13.01 20.63 12.56
CA THR A 289 14.21 21.35 12.97
C THR A 289 15.15 20.51 13.81
N ASN A 290 14.66 19.44 14.45
CA ASN A 290 15.47 18.56 15.26
C ASN A 290 16.42 17.74 14.37
N GLU A 291 17.72 17.81 14.65
CA GLU A 291 18.77 17.20 13.83
C GLU A 291 18.63 15.68 13.71
N ALA A 292 18.21 15.00 14.78
CA ALA A 292 17.98 13.56 14.76
C ALA A 292 16.83 13.19 13.81
N VAL A 293 15.74 13.96 13.81
CA VAL A 293 14.60 13.73 12.92
C VAL A 293 14.94 14.08 11.47
N VAL A 294 15.72 15.14 11.23
CA VAL A 294 16.23 15.47 9.89
C VAL A 294 17.11 14.35 9.36
N HIS A 295 18.02 13.81 10.17
CA HIS A 295 18.88 12.69 9.78
C HIS A 295 18.07 11.41 9.56
N ALA A 296 17.09 11.09 10.42
CA ALA A 296 16.22 9.94 10.24
C ALA A 296 15.42 10.01 8.93
N ARG A 297 14.96 11.21 8.54
CA ARG A 297 14.31 11.48 7.24
C ARG A 297 15.24 11.21 6.05
N ASP A 298 16.50 11.64 6.14
CA ASP A 298 17.52 11.37 5.12
C ASP A 298 17.85 9.87 5.00
N LEU A 299 17.93 9.14 6.12
CA LEU A 299 18.08 7.68 6.11
C LEU A 299 16.89 7.00 5.43
N LEU A 300 15.67 7.44 5.72
CA LEU A 300 14.45 6.94 5.08
C LEU A 300 14.47 7.19 3.57
N GLU A 301 14.76 8.43 3.16
CA GLU A 301 14.82 8.81 1.73
C GLU A 301 15.83 7.93 0.98
N LYS A 302 17.02 7.72 1.53
CA LYS A 302 18.05 6.85 0.92
C LYS A 302 17.58 5.40 0.82
N ALA A 303 16.91 4.87 1.85
CA ALA A 303 16.37 3.52 1.85
C ALA A 303 15.25 3.36 0.80
N LEU A 304 14.38 4.35 0.69
CA LEU A 304 13.32 4.41 -0.32
C LEU A 304 13.91 4.46 -1.72
N SER A 305 14.86 5.38 -1.95
CA SER A 305 15.52 5.55 -3.24
C SER A 305 16.25 4.29 -3.70
N ARG A 306 16.91 3.58 -2.78
CA ARG A 306 17.53 2.29 -3.08
C ARG A 306 16.50 1.26 -3.58
N ARG A 307 15.35 1.13 -2.90
CA ARG A 307 14.36 0.08 -3.17
C ARG A 307 13.49 0.36 -4.40
N TYR A 308 13.12 1.63 -4.63
CA TYR A 308 12.14 1.98 -5.65
C TYR A 308 12.69 2.69 -6.89
N PHE A 309 13.89 3.28 -6.81
CA PHE A 309 14.40 4.09 -7.92
C PHE A 309 15.75 3.60 -8.47
N ASN A 310 16.58 2.96 -7.65
CA ASN A 310 17.93 2.54 -8.06
C ASN A 310 18.05 1.04 -8.37
N CYS A 311 17.17 0.19 -7.82
CA CYS A 311 17.28 -1.27 -7.92
C CYS A 311 15.96 -1.96 -8.32
N LEU A 312 14.98 -1.20 -8.80
CA LEU A 312 13.71 -1.76 -9.26
C LEU A 312 13.93 -2.42 -10.64
N ALA A 313 13.44 -3.66 -10.81
CA ALA A 313 13.50 -4.35 -12.09
C ALA A 313 12.57 -3.68 -13.12
N ASP A 314 13.00 -3.63 -14.39
CA ASP A 314 12.22 -3.00 -15.47
C ASP A 314 10.83 -3.63 -15.62
N SER A 315 10.72 -4.96 -15.52
CA SER A 315 9.43 -5.66 -15.59
C SER A 315 8.46 -5.22 -14.48
N LYS A 316 8.98 -4.94 -13.28
CA LYS A 316 8.14 -4.44 -12.17
C LYS A 316 7.66 -3.01 -12.43
N LEU A 317 8.56 -2.19 -12.95
CA LEU A 317 8.26 -0.81 -13.30
C LEU A 317 7.24 -0.73 -14.45
N GLU A 318 7.33 -1.65 -15.40
CA GLU A 318 6.43 -1.78 -16.55
C GLU A 318 4.97 -1.98 -16.10
N ASP A 319 4.69 -3.00 -15.27
CA ASP A 319 3.33 -3.26 -14.78
C ASP A 319 2.70 -2.07 -14.07
N TRP A 320 3.47 -1.41 -13.21
CA TRP A 320 2.99 -0.23 -12.49
C TRP A 320 2.76 0.94 -13.45
N ALA A 321 3.61 1.11 -14.46
CA ALA A 321 3.45 2.12 -15.49
C ALA A 321 2.16 1.90 -16.29
N VAL A 322 1.89 0.66 -16.69
CA VAL A 322 0.66 0.27 -17.40
C VAL A 322 -0.57 0.56 -16.54
N ALA A 323 -0.56 0.16 -15.25
CA ALA A 323 -1.63 0.47 -14.33
C ALA A 323 -1.86 1.98 -14.17
N ILE A 324 -0.80 2.79 -14.15
CA ILE A 324 -0.91 4.25 -14.06
C ILE A 324 -1.50 4.86 -15.34
N VAL A 325 -1.08 4.41 -16.51
CA VAL A 325 -1.65 4.89 -17.78
C VAL A 325 -3.12 4.51 -17.86
N LEU A 326 -3.52 3.32 -17.44
CA LEU A 326 -4.92 2.86 -17.39
C LEU A 326 -5.74 3.54 -16.29
N ASP A 327 -5.13 4.35 -15.42
CA ASP A 327 -5.85 5.18 -14.47
C ASP A 327 -6.15 6.57 -15.09
N PRO A 328 -7.43 6.91 -15.34
CA PRO A 328 -7.80 8.16 -16.00
C PRO A 328 -7.46 9.41 -15.17
N ARG A 329 -7.12 9.27 -13.88
CA ARG A 329 -6.59 10.36 -13.04
C ARG A 329 -5.13 10.65 -13.35
N TYR A 330 -4.38 9.65 -13.81
CA TYR A 330 -2.92 9.70 -13.87
C TYR A 330 -2.35 9.61 -15.28
N LYS A 331 -3.13 9.21 -16.28
CA LYS A 331 -2.71 9.04 -17.69
C LYS A 331 -2.01 10.24 -18.36
N HIS A 332 -2.19 11.45 -17.80
CA HIS A 332 -1.58 12.71 -18.27
C HIS A 332 -0.57 13.29 -17.30
N LEU A 333 -0.24 12.59 -16.21
CA LEU A 333 0.80 13.03 -15.30
C LEU A 333 2.10 13.10 -16.10
N SER A 334 2.82 14.21 -15.96
CA SER A 334 4.17 14.36 -16.51
C SER A 334 5.18 13.38 -15.90
N PHE A 335 4.73 12.53 -14.95
CA PHE A 335 5.51 11.70 -14.05
C PHE A 335 6.67 12.46 -13.41
N HIS A 336 6.67 13.80 -13.41
CA HIS A 336 7.83 14.60 -13.05
C HIS A 336 8.28 14.35 -11.60
N CYS A 337 7.35 14.03 -10.71
CA CYS A 337 7.67 13.60 -9.36
C CYS A 337 8.45 12.29 -9.32
N VAL A 338 8.12 11.29 -10.16
CA VAL A 338 8.82 10.00 -10.25
C VAL A 338 10.10 10.11 -11.09
N ASN A 339 10.04 10.80 -12.24
CA ASN A 339 11.16 11.00 -13.16
C ASN A 339 12.33 11.71 -12.47
N ARG A 340 12.04 12.67 -11.58
CA ARG A 340 13.06 13.33 -10.76
C ARG A 340 13.88 12.31 -9.97
N TRP A 341 13.23 11.29 -9.42
CA TRP A 341 13.88 10.26 -8.61
C TRP A 341 14.52 9.16 -9.45
N MET A 342 13.88 8.77 -10.55
CA MET A 342 14.41 7.80 -11.52
C MET A 342 15.41 8.42 -12.51
N ARG A 343 15.94 9.62 -12.21
CA ARG A 343 16.97 10.30 -13.01
C ARG A 343 16.62 10.44 -14.51
N GLY A 344 15.34 10.57 -14.83
CA GLY A 344 14.83 10.67 -16.20
C GLY A 344 14.75 9.35 -16.98
N GLN A 345 14.97 8.20 -16.34
CA GLN A 345 14.85 6.88 -16.98
C GLN A 345 13.40 6.44 -17.17
N PHE A 346 12.49 6.95 -16.34
CA PHE A 346 11.06 6.77 -16.49
C PHE A 346 10.47 8.07 -17.05
N THR A 347 9.55 7.99 -18.02
CA THR A 347 8.84 9.15 -18.58
C THR A 347 7.40 8.77 -18.95
N ALA A 348 6.56 9.77 -19.21
CA ALA A 348 5.19 9.53 -19.66
C ALA A 348 5.15 8.76 -20.99
N GLU A 349 6.07 9.09 -21.89
CA GLU A 349 6.20 8.46 -23.20
C GLU A 349 6.59 6.99 -23.07
N LEU A 350 7.52 6.66 -22.18
CA LEU A 350 7.91 5.28 -21.91
C LEU A 350 6.76 4.47 -21.30
N ALA A 351 6.02 5.04 -20.34
CA ALA A 351 4.85 4.40 -19.76
C ALA A 351 3.75 4.11 -20.82
N VAL A 352 3.50 5.07 -21.72
CA VAL A 352 2.57 4.88 -22.84
C VAL A 352 3.08 3.85 -23.83
N GLN A 353 4.39 3.82 -24.10
CA GLN A 353 5.00 2.82 -24.97
C GLN A 353 4.84 1.40 -24.43
N TRP A 354 5.13 1.18 -23.14
CA TRP A 354 4.91 -0.10 -22.49
C TRP A 354 3.43 -0.50 -22.50
N THR A 355 2.53 0.43 -22.16
CA THR A 355 1.08 0.19 -22.26
C THR A 355 0.66 -0.23 -23.66
N ARG A 356 1.24 0.40 -24.69
CA ARG A 356 0.98 0.03 -26.09
C ARG A 356 1.51 -1.37 -26.39
N GLN A 357 2.72 -1.72 -25.96
CA GLN A 357 3.30 -3.04 -26.18
C GLN A 357 2.44 -4.15 -25.55
N SER A 358 2.00 -3.98 -24.30
CA SER A 358 1.08 -4.93 -23.64
C SER A 358 -0.28 -4.98 -24.35
N TRP A 359 -0.83 -3.83 -24.76
CA TRP A 359 -2.09 -3.78 -25.50
C TRP A 359 -2.00 -4.52 -26.84
N GLU A 360 -0.90 -4.35 -27.58
CA GLU A 360 -0.69 -5.01 -28.87
C GLU A 360 -0.45 -6.52 -28.78
N ALA A 361 0.17 -6.98 -27.68
CA ALA A 361 0.45 -8.39 -27.44
C ALA A 361 -0.85 -9.17 -27.15
N ASP A 362 -1.65 -8.68 -26.20
CA ASP A 362 -2.70 -9.50 -25.57
C ASP A 362 -4.13 -8.99 -25.83
N TRP A 363 -4.30 -7.69 -26.11
CA TRP A 363 -5.62 -7.03 -26.08
C TRP A 363 -6.10 -6.53 -27.43
N LYS A 364 -5.21 -6.37 -28.41
CA LYS A 364 -5.54 -5.86 -29.73
C LYS A 364 -6.56 -6.77 -30.41
N PRO A 365 -7.65 -6.23 -30.97
CA PRO A 365 -8.59 -7.03 -31.74
C PRO A 365 -7.88 -7.77 -32.88
N LYS A 366 -7.91 -9.10 -32.82
CA LYS A 366 -7.52 -9.94 -33.94
C LYS A 366 -8.48 -9.63 -35.09
N LEU A 367 -7.95 -9.34 -36.28
CA LEU A 367 -8.70 -8.78 -37.39
C LEU A 367 -9.79 -9.77 -37.88
N GLU A 368 -11.01 -9.63 -37.37
CA GLU A 368 -12.22 -10.22 -37.93
C GLU A 368 -13.09 -9.11 -38.56
N SER A 369 -13.66 -9.40 -39.73
CA SER A 369 -14.34 -8.44 -40.63
C SER A 369 -15.53 -7.70 -39.98
N PRO A 370 -15.80 -6.42 -40.35
CA PRO A 370 -16.57 -5.51 -39.52
C PRO A 370 -18.08 -5.51 -39.78
N THR A 371 -18.88 -5.35 -38.72
CA THR A 371 -20.28 -4.90 -38.70
C THR A 371 -20.56 -4.41 -37.27
N GLN A 372 -21.10 -3.23 -36.92
CA GLN A 372 -21.63 -2.04 -37.60
C GLN A 372 -21.69 -0.89 -36.57
N GLU A 373 -21.44 0.33 -37.06
CA GLU A 373 -21.94 1.68 -36.69
C GLU A 373 -22.12 2.15 -35.23
N ALA A 374 -21.49 3.30 -34.96
CA ALA A 374 -21.60 4.11 -33.74
C ALA A 374 -22.59 5.28 -33.89
N PRO A 375 -23.38 5.66 -32.84
CA PRO A 375 -24.11 6.92 -32.82
C PRO A 375 -23.42 8.02 -31.99
N ALA A 376 -23.68 9.27 -32.39
CA ALA A 376 -23.00 10.49 -31.98
C ALA A 376 -23.35 11.03 -30.57
N MET A 377 -22.38 11.79 -30.03
CA MET A 377 -22.21 12.30 -28.66
C MET A 377 -23.13 13.50 -28.30
N LYS A 378 -23.60 13.55 -27.04
CA LYS A 378 -24.05 14.79 -26.37
C LYS A 378 -23.36 14.93 -25.02
N LYS A 379 -22.65 16.04 -24.80
CA LYS A 379 -22.00 16.39 -23.53
C LYS A 379 -23.06 16.80 -22.49
N ARG A 380 -23.02 16.22 -21.28
CA ARG A 380 -23.77 16.71 -20.13
C ARG A 380 -22.90 16.68 -18.87
N LYS A 381 -22.92 17.78 -18.11
CA LYS A 381 -22.28 17.91 -16.80
C LYS A 381 -23.22 17.39 -15.71
N THR A 382 -22.69 16.63 -14.77
CA THR A 382 -23.39 16.26 -13.53
C THR A 382 -22.54 16.65 -12.32
N ALA A 383 -23.18 17.34 -11.39
CA ALA A 383 -22.64 17.71 -10.09
C ALA A 383 -23.18 16.73 -9.04
N GLY A 384 -22.30 16.22 -8.17
CA GLY A 384 -22.64 15.35 -7.03
C GLY A 384 -21.88 15.81 -5.78
N LYS A 385 -22.57 15.81 -4.63
CA LYS A 385 -22.12 16.30 -3.32
C LYS A 385 -21.12 15.33 -2.65
N PRO A 386 -20.22 15.80 -1.76
CA PRO A 386 -19.18 14.96 -1.19
C PRO A 386 -19.66 14.13 0.00
N VAL A 387 -19.20 12.88 0.05
CA VAL A 387 -19.06 12.05 1.25
C VAL A 387 -17.56 11.82 1.44
N VAL A 388 -17.08 11.95 2.67
CA VAL A 388 -15.65 11.98 3.01
C VAL A 388 -15.01 10.60 2.75
N THR A 389 -13.99 10.55 1.89
CA THR A 389 -13.16 9.37 1.54
C THR A 389 -11.69 9.75 1.40
N ALA A 390 -10.79 8.79 1.11
CA ALA A 390 -9.33 8.90 0.90
C ALA A 390 -8.81 10.05 0.00
N ALA A 391 -9.72 10.83 -0.60
CA ALA A 391 -9.49 12.08 -1.31
C ALA A 391 -8.70 13.13 -0.52
N SER A 392 -8.81 13.16 0.81
CA SER A 392 -8.11 14.17 1.65
C SER A 392 -6.58 14.10 1.54
N PHE A 393 -5.98 12.93 1.36
CA PHE A 393 -4.53 12.78 1.35
C PHE A 393 -3.90 13.17 0.02
N LEU A 394 -4.66 13.03 -1.08
CA LEU A 394 -4.21 13.43 -2.41
C LEU A 394 -4.58 14.88 -2.75
N ALA A 395 -5.62 15.44 -2.12
CA ALA A 395 -6.16 16.78 -2.40
C ALA A 395 -5.69 17.89 -1.43
N ASP A 396 -4.84 17.62 -0.43
CA ASP A 396 -4.26 18.66 0.45
C ASP A 396 -3.12 19.46 -0.22
N SER A 397 -3.03 19.34 -1.55
CA SER A 397 -2.21 20.08 -2.47
C SER A 397 -2.82 21.45 -2.78
N ASP A 398 -2.78 22.36 -1.81
CA ASP A 398 -2.50 23.77 -2.15
C ASP A 398 -1.09 23.91 -2.82
N ASP A 399 -0.36 22.80 -2.96
CA ASP A 399 0.87 22.62 -3.75
C ASP A 399 0.61 22.07 -5.17
N GLU A 400 -0.65 21.85 -5.60
CA GLU A 400 -0.95 21.42 -7.00
C GLU A 400 -0.57 22.52 -8.01
N ASP A 401 -0.59 23.78 -7.59
CA ASP A 401 -0.22 24.93 -8.44
C ASP A 401 1.31 25.13 -8.58
N ALA A 402 2.14 24.54 -7.69
CA ALA A 402 3.58 24.78 -7.70
C ALA A 402 4.39 23.75 -8.52
N MET A 403 3.74 22.70 -9.03
CA MET A 403 4.42 21.54 -9.64
C MET A 403 3.83 21.06 -10.98
N GLU A 404 2.78 21.70 -11.51
CA GLU A 404 2.19 21.34 -12.80
C GLU A 404 2.55 22.37 -13.89
N GLU A 405 3.53 22.05 -14.76
CA GLU A 405 3.54 22.59 -16.11
C GLU A 405 2.59 21.75 -16.96
N PRO A 406 1.67 22.35 -17.74
CA PRO A 406 0.73 21.61 -18.57
C PRO A 406 1.47 20.69 -19.54
N PHE A 407 1.01 19.44 -19.63
CA PHE A 407 1.43 18.51 -20.68
C PHE A 407 1.23 19.21 -22.03
N LYS A 408 2.34 19.50 -22.71
CA LYS A 408 2.28 19.95 -24.11
C LYS A 408 1.88 18.72 -24.92
N ALA A 409 0.58 18.60 -25.18
CA ALA A 409 0.03 17.68 -26.15
C ALA A 409 0.73 17.94 -27.51
N GLY A 410 1.77 17.16 -27.78
CA GLY A 410 2.68 17.37 -28.89
C GLY A 410 3.56 16.17 -29.14
N VAL A 411 3.07 14.96 -28.84
CA VAL A 411 3.66 13.75 -29.41
C VAL A 411 3.03 13.60 -30.80
N GLN A 412 3.68 14.18 -31.81
CA GLN A 412 3.46 13.76 -33.18
C GLN A 412 4.22 12.45 -33.36
N VAL A 413 3.53 11.33 -33.18
CA VAL A 413 3.99 10.04 -33.69
C VAL A 413 3.86 10.14 -35.22
N GLU A 414 4.96 10.46 -35.90
CA GLU A 414 5.02 10.39 -37.37
C GLU A 414 4.99 8.91 -37.80
N GLY A 415 3.77 8.41 -38.00
CA GLY A 415 3.48 7.10 -38.54
C GLY A 415 1.99 7.05 -38.87
N GLN A 416 1.63 6.58 -40.06
CA GLN A 416 0.23 6.41 -40.47
C GLN A 416 -0.45 5.33 -39.60
N GLU A 417 -0.95 5.68 -38.42
CA GLU A 417 -1.60 4.74 -37.50
C GLU A 417 -3.12 4.78 -37.69
N LYS A 418 -3.70 3.61 -38.00
CA LYS A 418 -5.14 3.33 -37.95
C LYS A 418 -5.69 3.75 -36.59
N GLU A 419 -6.91 4.32 -36.55
CA GLU A 419 -7.61 4.66 -35.30
C GLU A 419 -7.56 3.50 -34.28
N ASP A 420 -6.69 3.61 -33.27
CA ASP A 420 -6.59 2.64 -32.19
C ASP A 420 -7.17 3.19 -30.88
N GLU A 421 -7.55 2.27 -30.00
CA GLU A 421 -8.29 2.59 -28.78
C GLU A 421 -7.48 3.42 -27.79
N LEU A 422 -6.18 3.11 -27.65
CA LEU A 422 -5.26 3.74 -26.69
C LEU A 422 -4.96 5.18 -27.07
N THR A 423 -4.50 5.37 -28.30
CA THR A 423 -3.90 6.62 -28.76
C THR A 423 -4.94 7.56 -29.34
N SER A 424 -5.84 7.04 -30.18
CA SER A 424 -6.83 7.87 -30.87
C SER A 424 -8.03 8.22 -30.00
N ARG A 425 -8.32 7.45 -28.94
CA ARG A 425 -9.48 7.66 -28.05
C ARG A 425 -9.08 7.91 -26.61
N TYR A 426 -8.52 6.92 -25.92
CA TYR A 426 -8.32 6.96 -24.47
C TYR A 426 -7.44 8.14 -24.00
N LEU A 427 -6.28 8.32 -24.63
CA LEU A 427 -5.37 9.43 -24.35
C LEU A 427 -5.95 10.79 -24.78
N GLY A 428 -6.93 10.82 -25.69
CA GLY A 428 -7.65 12.03 -26.07
C GLY A 428 -8.66 12.53 -25.03
N PHE A 429 -9.13 11.68 -24.10
CA PHE A 429 -10.02 12.10 -23.02
C PHE A 429 -9.29 12.99 -21.99
N SER A 430 -9.99 14.01 -21.50
CA SER A 430 -9.51 14.85 -20.40
C SER A 430 -9.28 14.03 -19.11
N ARG A 431 -8.30 14.48 -18.30
CA ARG A 431 -8.05 13.94 -16.96
C ARG A 431 -9.32 14.05 -16.11
N VAL A 432 -9.65 13.00 -15.37
CA VAL A 432 -10.74 13.05 -14.38
C VAL A 432 -10.24 13.64 -13.07
N ALA A 433 -11.15 14.08 -12.20
CA ALA A 433 -10.76 14.65 -10.92
C ALA A 433 -9.97 13.64 -10.05
N PRO A 434 -9.03 14.08 -9.18
CA PRO A 434 -8.23 13.18 -8.34
C PRO A 434 -9.05 12.24 -7.44
N HIS A 435 -10.26 12.66 -7.07
CA HIS A 435 -11.19 11.92 -6.22
C HIS A 435 -12.24 11.11 -7.00
N ALA A 436 -12.16 11.08 -8.34
CA ALA A 436 -13.09 10.33 -9.16
C ALA A 436 -12.95 8.82 -8.91
N ASP A 437 -14.09 8.14 -8.98
CA ASP A 437 -14.16 6.67 -9.03
C ASP A 437 -13.75 6.22 -10.44
N ILE A 438 -12.57 5.60 -10.53
CA ILE A 438 -12.00 5.17 -11.81
C ILE A 438 -12.70 3.95 -12.39
N LEU A 439 -13.31 3.12 -11.55
CA LEU A 439 -14.03 1.93 -11.99
C LEU A 439 -15.39 2.32 -12.57
N ALA A 440 -16.06 3.29 -11.94
CA ALA A 440 -17.24 3.92 -12.52
C ALA A 440 -16.91 4.57 -13.89
N TRP A 441 -15.76 5.24 -14.00
CA TRP A 441 -15.33 5.82 -15.28
C TRP A 441 -15.12 4.75 -16.36
N TRP A 442 -14.45 3.65 -16.04
CA TRP A 442 -14.25 2.56 -17.00
C TRP A 442 -15.58 1.92 -17.40
N LYS A 443 -16.51 1.69 -16.47
CA LYS A 443 -17.85 1.19 -16.76
C LYS A 443 -18.64 2.10 -17.72
N GLU A 444 -18.54 3.40 -17.55
CA GLU A 444 -19.21 4.38 -18.42
C GLU A 444 -18.60 4.41 -19.83
N ASN A 445 -17.32 4.07 -19.97
CA ASN A 445 -16.57 4.17 -21.23
C ASN A 445 -16.26 2.82 -21.89
N GLU A 446 -16.59 1.69 -21.25
CA GLU A 446 -16.33 0.32 -21.72
C GLU A 446 -16.80 0.09 -23.16
N LYS A 447 -18.00 0.59 -23.53
CA LYS A 447 -18.52 0.44 -24.89
C LYS A 447 -17.67 1.14 -25.96
N GLN A 448 -17.02 2.24 -25.58
CA GLN A 448 -16.15 3.02 -26.48
C GLN A 448 -14.71 2.49 -26.47
N LEU A 449 -14.34 1.83 -25.37
CA LEU A 449 -13.01 1.35 -25.05
C LEU A 449 -13.05 -0.13 -24.58
N PRO A 450 -13.55 -1.08 -25.39
CA PRO A 450 -13.80 -2.44 -24.90
C PRO A 450 -12.52 -3.21 -24.57
N TYR A 451 -11.44 -3.03 -25.35
CA TYR A 451 -10.21 -3.80 -25.16
C TYR A 451 -9.35 -3.22 -24.03
N LEU A 452 -9.26 -1.90 -23.92
CA LEU A 452 -8.59 -1.25 -22.79
C LEU A 452 -9.39 -1.40 -21.51
N ALA A 453 -10.72 -1.46 -21.57
CA ALA A 453 -11.53 -1.74 -20.40
C ALA A 453 -11.24 -3.15 -19.85
N ALA A 454 -11.08 -4.14 -20.72
CA ALA A 454 -10.68 -5.49 -20.33
C ALA A 454 -9.24 -5.50 -19.77
N MET A 455 -8.31 -4.82 -20.44
CA MET A 455 -6.92 -4.64 -19.96
C MET A 455 -6.86 -3.93 -18.60
N ALA A 456 -7.67 -2.89 -18.40
CA ALA A 456 -7.78 -2.17 -17.14
C ALA A 456 -8.27 -3.08 -16.01
N ARG A 457 -9.17 -4.03 -16.30
CA ARG A 457 -9.64 -5.01 -15.32
C ARG A 457 -8.57 -6.01 -14.89
N GLU A 458 -7.57 -6.28 -15.73
CA GLU A 458 -6.40 -7.11 -15.40
C GLU A 458 -5.38 -6.31 -14.57
N PHE A 459 -4.86 -5.20 -15.11
CA PHE A 459 -3.77 -4.46 -14.47
C PHE A 459 -4.18 -3.66 -13.23
N LEU A 460 -5.41 -3.10 -13.19
CA LEU A 460 -5.88 -2.36 -12.01
C LEU A 460 -6.33 -3.29 -10.88
N ALA A 461 -6.52 -4.59 -11.14
CA ALA A 461 -6.87 -5.56 -10.11
C ALA A 461 -5.70 -5.84 -9.14
N VAL A 462 -4.45 -5.66 -9.61
CA VAL A 462 -3.25 -5.94 -8.82
C VAL A 462 -3.27 -5.17 -7.49
N PRO A 463 -3.24 -5.85 -6.34
CA PRO A 463 -3.18 -5.20 -5.04
C PRO A 463 -1.76 -4.66 -4.80
N ALA A 464 -1.63 -3.54 -4.08
CA ALA A 464 -0.30 -3.03 -3.72
C ALA A 464 0.27 -3.71 -2.46
N SER A 465 -0.56 -4.45 -1.70
CA SER A 465 -0.23 -5.00 -0.39
C SER A 465 -0.89 -6.37 -0.15
N THR A 466 -0.26 -7.19 0.70
CA THR A 466 -0.80 -8.44 1.26
C THR A 466 -1.73 -8.24 2.45
N ALA A 467 -1.97 -7.00 2.90
CA ALA A 467 -2.79 -6.70 4.08
C ALA A 467 -4.24 -7.25 4.00
N GLY A 468 -4.76 -7.55 2.80
CA GLY A 468 -6.04 -8.26 2.65
C GLY A 468 -6.01 -9.67 3.27
N VAL A 469 -4.88 -10.37 3.14
CA VAL A 469 -4.65 -11.70 3.75
C VAL A 469 -4.63 -11.59 5.27
N GLU A 470 -3.91 -10.61 5.81
CA GLU A 470 -3.85 -10.35 7.25
C GLU A 470 -5.22 -10.02 7.85
N ARG A 471 -6.04 -9.23 7.16
CA ARG A 471 -7.41 -8.91 7.59
C ARG A 471 -8.30 -10.14 7.58
N ALA A 472 -8.20 -10.97 6.53
CA ALA A 472 -8.92 -12.23 6.47
C ALA A 472 -8.55 -13.10 7.68
N PHE A 473 -7.26 -13.25 7.99
CA PHE A 473 -6.82 -13.97 9.18
C PHE A 473 -7.23 -13.32 10.50
N SER A 474 -7.23 -11.99 10.62
CA SER A 474 -7.68 -11.31 11.84
C SER A 474 -9.17 -11.55 12.12
N SER A 475 -9.99 -11.56 11.06
CA SER A 475 -11.42 -11.88 11.18
C SER A 475 -11.68 -13.35 11.55
N VAL A 476 -10.80 -14.25 11.09
CA VAL A 476 -10.91 -15.71 11.27
C VAL A 476 -10.21 -16.19 12.54
N GLY A 477 -9.17 -15.49 13.01
CA GLY A 477 -8.36 -15.84 14.19
C GLY A 477 -9.17 -15.87 15.48
N HIS A 478 -10.22 -15.05 15.57
CA HIS A 478 -11.20 -15.15 16.66
C HIS A 478 -12.01 -16.46 16.66
N THR A 479 -12.09 -17.17 15.53
CA THR A 479 -12.87 -18.41 15.36
C THR A 479 -11.98 -19.66 15.33
N VAL A 480 -10.80 -19.57 14.72
CA VAL A 480 -9.85 -20.69 14.61
C VAL A 480 -9.15 -20.99 15.93
N ILE A 481 -8.80 -19.96 16.73
CA ILE A 481 -8.15 -20.15 18.04
C ILE A 481 -9.10 -20.80 19.06
N THR A 482 -10.42 -20.72 18.85
CA THR A 482 -11.41 -21.34 19.74
C THR A 482 -11.74 -22.80 19.42
N HIS A 483 -11.22 -23.35 18.31
CA HIS A 483 -11.55 -24.70 17.83
C HIS A 483 -10.34 -25.61 17.59
N PHE A 484 -9.16 -25.25 18.09
CA PHE A 484 -8.00 -26.14 18.20
C PHE A 484 -7.61 -26.36 19.65
#